data_AF-E2ABX5-F1
#
_entry.id   AF-E2ABX5-F1
#
_cell.length_a   1.000
_cell.length_b   1.000
_cell.length_c   1.000
_cell.angle_alpha   90.00
_cell.angle_beta   90.00
_cell.angle_gamma   90.00
#
_symmetry.space_group_name_H-M   'P 1'
#
loop_
_entity.id
_entity.type
_entity.pdbx_description
1 polymer ?
#
loop_
_entity_poly.entity_id
_entity_poly.type
_entity_poly.pdbx_seq_one_letter_code
_entity_poly.pdbx_strand_id
1 'polypeptide(L)'
;LQWKHSRSEWKFEKLKQIWLMDNLLDENSIPDTIFPLVLEYFEACKGTARKVLVQKGMDVIKKAEENDEIKNDIIESTAYKRARQLLQVL
;
A
#
# COMPACT_ATOMS: atom_id res chain seq x y z
N LEU A 1 -5.90 -13.49 -8.15
CA LEU A 1 -4.50 -13.03 -8.26
C LEU A 1 -3.64 -14.11 -8.91
N GLN A 2 -3.55 -14.10 -10.25
CA GLN A 2 -2.76 -15.10 -11.00
C GLN A 2 -1.26 -15.05 -10.67
N TRP A 3 -0.71 -13.92 -10.22
CA TRP A 3 0.71 -13.85 -9.77
C TRP A 3 1.09 -14.87 -8.70
N LYS A 4 0.21 -15.05 -7.68
CA LYS A 4 0.51 -15.92 -6.53
C LYS A 4 0.34 -17.40 -6.84
N HIS A 5 -0.68 -17.72 -7.64
CA HIS A 5 -1.11 -19.10 -7.89
C HIS A 5 -0.63 -19.67 -9.23
N SER A 6 -0.24 -18.81 -10.16
CA SER A 6 0.26 -19.16 -11.50
C SER A 6 1.42 -18.24 -11.89
N ARG A 7 2.54 -18.31 -11.15
CA ARG A 7 3.76 -17.51 -11.46
C ARG A 7 4.23 -17.69 -12.91
N SER A 8 3.98 -18.86 -13.52
CA SER A 8 4.30 -19.18 -14.91
C SER A 8 3.43 -18.46 -15.95
N GLU A 9 2.24 -17.98 -15.58
CA GLU A 9 1.32 -17.24 -16.44
C GLU A 9 1.32 -15.74 -16.15
N TRP A 10 2.12 -15.29 -15.17
CA TRP A 10 2.16 -13.90 -14.77
C TRP A 10 2.82 -13.04 -15.83
N LYS A 11 2.02 -12.19 -16.47
CA LYS A 11 2.50 -11.07 -17.28
C LYS A 11 2.56 -9.82 -16.41
N PHE A 12 3.72 -9.17 -16.38
CA PHE A 12 3.83 -7.87 -15.71
C PHE A 12 2.92 -6.84 -16.41
N GLU A 13 1.97 -6.30 -15.66
CA GLU A 13 1.03 -5.28 -16.12
C GLU A 13 1.30 -3.96 -15.40
N LYS A 14 2.01 -3.05 -16.07
CA LYS A 14 2.41 -1.75 -15.49
C LYS A 14 1.21 -0.92 -15.02
N LEU A 15 0.12 -0.90 -15.80
CA LEU A 15 -1.09 -0.16 -15.43
C LEU A 15 -1.74 -0.71 -14.15
N LYS A 16 -1.73 -2.04 -13.99
CA LYS A 16 -2.21 -2.70 -12.78
C LYS A 16 -1.33 -2.40 -11.58
N GLN A 17 0.00 -2.39 -11.75
CA GLN A 17 0.92 -1.99 -10.69
C GLN A 17 0.66 -0.55 -10.24
N ILE A 18 0.51 0.39 -11.18
CA ILE A 18 0.19 1.80 -10.87
C ILE A 18 -1.14 1.88 -10.12
N TRP A 19 -2.18 1.21 -10.62
CA TRP A 19 -3.49 1.19 -9.97
C TRP A 19 -3.41 0.64 -8.53
N LEU A 20 -2.67 -0.45 -8.30
CA LEU A 20 -2.44 -0.98 -6.96
C LEU A 20 -1.70 0.02 -6.07
N MET A 21 -0.67 0.70 -6.58
CA MET A 21 0.07 1.73 -5.83
C MET A 21 -0.84 2.90 -5.43
N ASP A 22 -1.75 3.30 -6.32
CA ASP A 22 -2.67 4.43 -6.12
C ASP A 22 -3.80 4.09 -5.14
N ASN A 23 -4.21 2.81 -5.06
CA ASN A 23 -5.38 2.39 -4.29
C ASN A 23 -5.07 1.54 -3.05
N LEU A 24 -3.80 1.16 -2.81
CA LEU A 24 -3.37 0.27 -1.71
C LEU A 24 -3.93 0.65 -0.32
N LEU A 25 -4.03 1.96 -0.04
CA LEU A 25 -4.41 2.48 1.26
C LEU A 25 -5.94 2.65 1.42
N ASP A 26 -6.70 2.48 0.35
CA ASP A 26 -8.16 2.59 0.36
C ASP A 26 -8.80 1.20 0.50
N GLU A 27 -9.60 1.03 1.53
CA GLU A 27 -10.32 -0.21 1.84
C GLU A 27 -11.46 -0.51 0.86
N ASN A 28 -12.03 0.53 0.22
CA ASN A 28 -13.08 0.37 -0.78
C ASN A 28 -12.53 -0.19 -2.09
N SER A 29 -11.32 0.23 -2.45
CA SER A 29 -10.64 -0.21 -3.67
C SER A 29 -9.89 -1.53 -3.47
N ILE A 30 -9.22 -1.70 -2.33
CA ILE A 30 -8.54 -2.94 -1.95
C ILE A 30 -9.21 -3.48 -0.69
N PRO A 31 -10.01 -4.55 -0.77
CA PRO A 31 -10.59 -5.18 0.42
C PRO A 31 -9.52 -5.71 1.38
N ASP A 32 -9.80 -5.70 2.68
CA ASP A 32 -8.88 -6.20 3.72
C ASP A 32 -8.43 -7.65 3.48
N THR A 33 -9.29 -8.47 2.88
CA THR A 33 -8.97 -9.87 2.54
C THR A 33 -7.90 -9.98 1.45
N ILE A 34 -7.76 -8.97 0.60
CA ILE A 34 -6.81 -8.93 -0.52
C ILE A 34 -5.56 -8.12 -0.15
N PHE A 35 -5.66 -7.17 0.77
CA PHE A 35 -4.57 -6.29 1.16
C PHE A 35 -3.25 -7.02 1.49
N PRO A 36 -3.21 -8.10 2.30
CA PRO A 36 -1.97 -8.82 2.59
C PRO A 36 -1.26 -9.33 1.32
N LEU A 37 -2.04 -9.74 0.33
CA LEU A 37 -1.50 -10.22 -0.94
C LEU A 37 -0.96 -9.08 -1.81
N VAL A 38 -1.59 -7.91 -1.78
CA VAL A 38 -1.04 -6.72 -2.45
C VAL A 38 0.25 -6.26 -1.75
N LEU A 39 0.31 -6.38 -0.43
CA LEU A 39 1.51 -6.07 0.36
C LEU A 39 2.68 -6.97 -0.05
N GLU A 40 2.44 -8.30 -0.11
CA GLU A 40 3.43 -9.30 -0.56
C GLU A 40 3.90 -9.04 -2.00
N TYR A 41 2.99 -8.57 -2.88
CA TYR A 41 3.36 -8.16 -4.23
C TYR A 41 4.36 -6.99 -4.26
N PHE A 42 4.24 -6.04 -3.32
CA PHE A 42 5.11 -4.88 -3.23
C PHE A 42 6.39 -5.10 -2.41
N GLU A 43 6.46 -6.12 -1.55
CA GLU A 43 7.68 -6.49 -0.81
C GLU A 43 8.88 -6.73 -1.75
N ALA A 44 8.64 -7.37 -2.89
CA ALA A 44 9.66 -7.62 -3.90
C ALA A 44 9.99 -6.41 -4.79
N CYS A 45 9.25 -5.29 -4.68
CA CYS A 45 9.45 -4.12 -5.53
C CYS A 45 10.73 -3.35 -5.16
N LYS A 46 11.47 -2.92 -6.18
CA LYS A 46 12.72 -2.17 -6.06
C LYS A 46 12.71 -0.90 -6.89
N GLY A 47 13.66 -0.01 -6.64
CA GLY A 47 13.84 1.22 -7.42
C GLY A 47 12.71 2.22 -7.23
N THR A 48 12.23 2.82 -8.34
CA THR A 48 11.27 3.92 -8.32
C THR A 48 9.94 3.55 -7.68
N ALA A 49 9.41 2.36 -7.96
CA ALA A 49 8.12 1.92 -7.40
C ALA A 49 8.17 1.90 -5.85
N ARG A 50 9.26 1.36 -5.29
CA ARG A 50 9.48 1.35 -3.83
C ARG A 50 9.59 2.77 -3.26
N LYS A 51 10.35 3.66 -3.91
CA LYS A 51 10.48 5.06 -3.46
C LYS A 51 9.11 5.76 -3.40
N VAL A 52 8.28 5.58 -4.42
CA VAL A 52 6.93 6.15 -4.48
C VAL A 52 6.04 5.60 -3.36
N LEU A 53 6.08 4.29 -3.12
CA LEU A 53 5.29 3.67 -2.04
C LEU A 53 5.74 4.12 -0.65
N VAL A 54 7.05 4.22 -0.42
CA VAL A 54 7.60 4.76 0.83
C VAL A 54 7.14 6.20 1.03
N GLN A 55 7.26 7.06 0.02
CA GLN A 55 6.80 8.44 0.11
C GLN A 55 5.31 8.50 0.44
N LYS A 56 4.48 7.72 -0.25
CA LYS A 56 3.04 7.70 -0.03
C LYS A 56 2.66 7.25 1.38
N GLY A 57 3.35 6.25 1.92
CA GLY A 57 3.18 5.81 3.30
C GLY A 57 3.56 6.92 4.28
N MET A 58 4.74 7.53 4.09
CA MET A 58 5.24 8.62 4.93
C MET A 58 4.32 9.84 4.91
N ASP A 59 3.74 10.20 3.77
CA ASP A 59 2.80 11.33 3.66
C ASP A 59 1.55 11.11 4.53
N VAL A 60 1.07 9.87 4.64
CA VAL A 60 -0.06 9.53 5.53
C VAL A 60 0.35 9.62 6.99
N ILE A 61 1.53 9.13 7.35
CA ILE A 61 2.03 9.22 8.74
C ILE A 61 2.22 10.70 9.13
N LYS A 62 2.83 11.49 8.26
CA LYS A 62 3.11 12.91 8.51
C LYS A 62 1.83 13.72 8.72
N LYS A 63 0.76 13.43 7.97
CA LYS A 63 -0.55 14.09 8.17
C LYS A 63 -1.11 13.87 9.58
N ALA A 64 -0.85 12.71 10.19
CA ALA A 64 -1.25 12.41 11.57
C ALA A 64 -0.39 13.17 12.59
N GLU A 65 0.87 13.45 12.27
CA GLU A 65 1.79 14.21 13.13
C GLU A 65 1.54 15.73 13.07
N GLU A 66 1.09 16.24 11.93
CA GLU A 66 0.85 17.67 11.71
C GLU A 66 -0.48 18.17 12.29
N ASN A 67 -1.45 17.29 12.56
CA ASN A 67 -2.79 17.68 13.04
C ASN A 67 -3.13 16.99 14.35
N ASP A 68 -2.70 17.57 15.48
CA ASP A 68 -2.95 16.98 16.81
C ASP A 68 -4.45 16.86 17.17
N GLU A 69 -5.32 17.72 16.63
CA GLU A 69 -6.78 17.67 16.92
C GLU A 69 -7.47 16.42 16.35
N ILE A 70 -7.05 15.97 15.17
CA ILE A 70 -7.63 14.81 14.46
C ILE A 70 -6.67 13.62 14.42
N LYS A 71 -5.56 13.69 15.15
CA LYS A 71 -4.50 12.69 15.17
C LYS A 71 -5.01 11.30 15.52
N ASN A 72 -5.87 11.20 16.54
CA ASN A 72 -6.46 9.92 16.95
C ASN A 72 -7.33 9.35 15.83
N ASP A 73 -8.19 10.16 15.21
CA ASP A 73 -9.05 9.75 14.09
C ASP A 73 -8.23 9.29 12.88
N ILE A 74 -7.14 10.00 12.56
CA ILE A 74 -6.22 9.60 11.49
C ILE A 74 -5.53 8.28 11.83
N ILE A 75 -5.03 8.10 13.06
CA ILE A 75 -4.36 6.87 13.49
C ILE A 75 -5.32 5.67 13.46
N GLU A 76 -6.59 5.90 13.79
CA GLU A 76 -7.64 4.87 13.75
C GLU A 76 -8.08 4.52 12.32
N SER A 77 -7.84 5.41 11.36
CA SER A 77 -8.17 5.18 9.95
C SER A 77 -7.42 3.97 9.36
N THR A 78 -8.11 3.25 8.47
CA THR A 78 -7.51 2.11 7.75
C THR A 78 -6.34 2.54 6.87
N ALA A 79 -6.42 3.73 6.27
CA ALA A 79 -5.34 4.28 5.47
C ALA A 79 -4.03 4.41 6.27
N TYR A 80 -4.09 4.89 7.52
CA TYR A 80 -2.92 4.99 8.38
C TYR A 80 -2.39 3.62 8.80
N LYS A 81 -3.26 2.70 9.22
CA LYS A 81 -2.88 1.32 9.59
C LYS A 81 -2.17 0.62 8.43
N ARG A 82 -2.71 0.72 7.22
CA ARG A 82 -2.13 0.16 5.99
C ARG A 82 -0.83 0.85 5.59
N ALA A 83 -0.73 2.17 5.74
CA ALA A 83 0.51 2.91 5.47
C ALA A 83 1.63 2.45 6.40
N ARG A 84 1.33 2.21 7.67
CA ARG A 84 2.29 1.67 8.64
C ARG A 84 2.75 0.26 8.25
N GLN A 85 1.83 -0.63 7.89
CA GLN A 85 2.17 -1.99 7.43
C GLN A 85 3.01 -1.97 6.16
N LEU A 86 2.69 -1.08 5.21
CA LEU A 86 3.46 -0.89 3.99
C LEU A 86 4.91 -0.49 4.29
N LEU A 87 5.12 0.51 5.15
CA LEU A 87 6.45 0.98 5.52
C LEU A 87 7.28 -0.07 6.28
N GLN A 88 6.63 -0.97 7.02
CA GLN A 88 7.31 -2.07 7.72
C GLN A 88 7.80 -3.16 6.77
N VAL A 89 7.14 -3.35 5.63
CA VAL A 89 7.45 -4.42 4.68
C VAL A 89 8.41 -3.98 3.58
N LEU A 90 8.42 -2.69 3.22
CA LEU A 90 9.30 -2.14 2.18
C LEU A 90 10.74 -2.02 2.64
#